data_AF-T1AV45-F1
#
_entry.id   AF-T1AV45-F1
#
_cell.length_a   1.000
_cell.length_b   1.000
_cell.length_c   1.000
_cell.angle_alpha   90.00
_cell.angle_beta   90.00
_cell.angle_gamma   90.00
#
_symmetry.space_group_name_H-M   'P 1'
#
loop_
_entity.id
_entity.type
_entity.pdbx_description
1 polymer ?
#
loop_
_entity_poly.entity_id
_entity_poly.type
_entity_poly.pdbx_seq_one_letter_code
_entity_poly.pdbx_strand_id
1 'polypeptide(L)' 'MVILQHFVAIGTQVKLEYPGKATAMAVCDTIEGPIVELDDRTVTAVHEVERATELLPRVR' A
#
# COMPACT_ATOMS: atom_id res chain seq x y z
N MET A 1 0.37 2.62 -1.39
CA MET A 1 1.72 3.18 -1.66
C MET A 1 2.31 3.84 -0.42
N VAL A 2 1.57 4.75 0.23
CA VAL A 2 2.00 5.45 1.46
C VAL A 2 2.42 4.49 2.59
N ILE A 3 1.60 3.48 2.88
CA ILE A 3 1.89 2.47 3.93
C ILE A 3 3.21 1.72 3.68
N LEU A 4 3.61 1.55 2.42
CA LEU A 4 4.89 0.96 2.04
C LEU A 4 6.04 1.99 2.04
N GLN A 5 5.88 3.12 2.72
CA GLN A 5 6.86 4.21 2.82
C GLN A 5 7.40 4.67 1.46
N HIS A 6 6.54 4.68 0.44
CA HIS A 6 6.89 5.07 -0.93
C HIS A 6 8.01 4.24 -1.58
N PHE A 7 8.34 3.05 -1.06
CA PHE A 7 9.22 2.10 -1.75
C PHE A 7 8.67 1.75 -3.15
N VAL A 8 7.35 1.66 -3.25
CA VAL A 8 6.62 1.54 -4.51
C VAL A 8 5.99 2.89 -4.86
N ALA A 9 6.32 3.40 -6.05
CA ALA A 9 5.85 4.62 -6.66
C ALA A 9 5.14 4.35 -8.00
N ILE A 10 4.51 5.37 -8.60
CA ILE A 10 3.94 5.26 -9.95
C ILE A 10 5.10 4.98 -10.91
N GLY A 11 4.96 3.94 -11.73
CA GLY A 11 5.99 3.52 -12.67
C GLY A 11 7.10 2.66 -12.06
N THR A 12 7.08 2.38 -10.74
CA THR A 12 8.00 1.39 -10.15
C THR A 12 7.82 0.04 -10.84
N GLN A 13 8.91 -0.54 -11.34
CA GLN A 13 8.90 -1.84 -11.99
C GLN A 13 8.95 -2.95 -10.94
N VAL A 14 7.93 -3.82 -10.93
CA VAL A 14 7.82 -4.96 -10.03
C VAL A 14 7.96 -6.25 -10.82
N LYS A 15 8.79 -7.17 -10.34
CA LYS A 15 8.87 -8.53 -10.90
C LYS A 15 7.75 -9.37 -10.33
N LEU A 16 6.98 -10.03 -11.19
CA LEU A 16 5.88 -10.91 -10.80
C LEU A 16 6.26 -12.38 -11.06
N GLU A 17 5.77 -13.27 -10.18
CA GLU A 17 5.91 -14.72 -10.36
C GLU A 17 5.06 -15.21 -11.55
N TYR A 18 3.80 -14.78 -11.64
CA TYR A 18 2.90 -15.05 -12.76
C TYR A 18 2.36 -13.74 -13.33
N PRO A 19 2.34 -13.51 -14.66
CA PRO A 19 2.70 -14.42 -15.77
C PRO A 19 4.22 -14.49 -16.07
N GLY A 20 5.09 -14.20 -15.10
CA GLY A 20 6.54 -14.39 -15.23
C GLY A 20 7.30 -13.25 -15.93
N LYS A 21 6.72 -12.04 -15.97
CA LYS A 21 7.37 -10.82 -16.49
C LYS A 21 7.29 -9.68 -15.47
N ALA A 22 8.03 -8.60 -15.74
CA ALA A 22 7.92 -7.38 -14.96
C ALA A 22 6.69 -6.56 -15.38
N THR A 23 6.09 -5.86 -14.43
CA THR A 23 5.01 -4.88 -14.65
C THR A 23 5.39 -3.52 -14.06
N ALA A 24 4.68 -2.47 -14.46
CA ALA A 24 4.78 -1.15 -13.85
C ALA A 24 3.58 -0.90 -12.94
N MET A 25 3.83 -0.30 -11.77
CA MET A 25 2.77 0.05 -10.83
C MET A 25 2.03 1.31 -11.28
N ALA A 26 0.69 1.29 -11.15
CA ALA A 26 -0.19 2.42 -11.41
C ALA A 26 -1.13 2.64 -10.21
N VAL A 27 -1.77 3.80 -10.15
CA VAL A 27 -2.76 4.12 -9.12
C VAL A 27 -4.14 3.59 -9.51
N CYS A 28 -4.88 3.10 -8.52
CA CYS A 28 -6.27 2.67 -8.65
C CYS A 28 -6.98 2.98 -7.33
N ASP A 29 -8.03 3.78 -7.40
CA ASP A 29 -8.84 4.29 -6.28
C ASP A 29 -10.13 3.48 -6.06
N THR A 30 -10.48 2.62 -7.01
CA THR A 30 -11.71 1.79 -6.94
C THR A 30 -11.51 0.44 -6.26
N ILE A 31 -10.26 0.01 -6.07
CA ILE A 31 -9.94 -1.25 -5.36
C ILE A 31 -9.77 -1.02 -3.87
N GLU A 32 -9.95 -2.09 -3.09
CA GLU A 32 -9.74 -2.05 -1.65
C GLU A 32 -8.26 -1.82 -1.30
N GLY A 33 -8.03 -0.95 -0.32
CA GLY A 33 -6.70 -0.67 0.20
C GLY A 33 -6.25 -1.69 1.25
N PRO A 34 -5.05 -1.50 1.85
CA PRO A 34 -4.51 -2.46 2.79
C PRO A 34 -5.28 -2.52 4.12
N ILE A 35 -5.20 -3.67 4.77
CA ILE A 35 -5.53 -3.85 6.19
C ILE A 35 -4.20 -3.81 6.97
N VAL A 36 -4.14 -3.01 8.03
CA VAL A 36 -2.92 -2.79 8.83
C VAL A 36 -3.15 -3.11 10.31
N GLU A 37 -2.12 -3.63 10.98
CA GLU A 37 -2.02 -3.69 12.46
C GLU A 37 -1.34 -2.40 12.94
N LEU A 38 -1.95 -1.75 13.94
CA LEU A 38 -1.38 -0.58 14.60
C LEU A 38 -0.53 -0.97 15.82
N ASP A 39 0.24 -0.02 16.33
CA ASP A 39 1.05 -0.11 17.55
C ASP A 39 0.31 -0.65 18.78
N ASP A 40 -1.00 -0.40 18.89
CA ASP A 40 -1.89 -0.86 19.95
C ASP A 40 -2.55 -2.23 19.69
N ARG A 41 -2.11 -2.95 18.65
CA ARG A 41 -2.65 -4.24 18.17
C ARG A 41 -4.06 -4.19 17.58
N THR A 42 -4.62 -3.00 17.38
CA THR A 42 -5.86 -2.86 16.63
C THR A 42 -5.60 -3.08 15.15
N VAL A 43 -6.62 -3.60 14.46
CA VAL A 43 -6.57 -3.88 13.01
C VAL A 43 -7.61 -3.03 12.32
N THR A 44 -7.21 -2.33 11.25
CA THR A 44 -8.11 -1.46 10.48
C THR A 44 -7.82 -1.55 8.99
N ALA A 45 -8.87 -1.43 8.18
CA ALA A 45 -8.76 -1.22 6.74
C ALA A 45 -8.47 0.25 6.43
N VAL A 46 -7.68 0.51 5.39
CA VAL A 46 -7.27 1.86 4.96
C VAL A 46 -7.46 1.99 3.46
N HIS A 47 -8.50 2.72 3.05
CA HIS A 47 -8.83 2.92 1.63
C HIS A 47 -8.32 4.26 1.08
N GLU A 48 -8.46 5.33 1.86
CA GLU A 48 -8.12 6.70 1.44
C GLU A 48 -6.65 7.06 1.74
N VAL A 49 -6.07 7.90 0.88
CA VAL A 49 -4.65 8.31 0.94
C VAL A 49 -4.38 9.17 2.18
N GLU A 50 -5.31 10.05 2.54
CA GLU A 50 -5.24 10.92 3.71
C GLU A 50 -5.16 10.07 4.98
N ARG A 51 -6.04 9.06 5.09
CA ARG A 51 -6.05 8.14 6.22
C ARG A 51 -4.77 7.31 6.31
N ALA A 52 -4.23 6.88 5.16
CA ALA A 52 -2.95 6.19 5.12
C ALA A 52 -1.79 7.06 5.63
N THR A 53 -1.81 8.35 5.33
CA THR A 53 -0.77 9.30 5.76
C THR A 53 -0.84 9.57 7.26
N GLU A 54 -2.05 9.72 7.80
CA GLU A 54 -2.29 9.91 9.23
C GLU A 54 -1.85 8.68 10.05
N LEU A 55 -2.14 7.48 9.57
CA LEU A 55 -1.86 6.23 10.29
C LEU A 55 -0.43 5.71 10.11
N LEU A 56 0.29 6.13 9.07
CA LEU A 56 1.65 5.68 8.77
C LEU A 56 2.59 5.60 10.00
N PRO A 57 2.69 6.60 10.90
CA PRO A 57 3.58 6.52 12.06
C PRO A 57 3.18 5.47 13.11
N ARG A 58 1.96 4.96 13.05
CA ARG A 58 1.41 3.96 13.99
C ARG A 58 1.39 2.55 13.42
N VAL A 59 1.65 2.39 12.13
CA VAL A 59 1.66 1.07 11.47
C VAL A 59 2.92 0.32 11.91
N ARG A 60 2.72 -0.92 12.35
CA ARG A 60 3.78 -1.78 12.87
C ARG A 60 4.46 -2.64 11.81
#